data_AF-A0A5S4FYL8-F1
#
_entry.id   AF-A0A5S4FYL8-F1
#
_cell.length_a   1.000
_cell.length_b   1.000
_cell.length_c   1.000
_cell.angle_alpha   90.00
_cell.angle_beta   90.00
_cell.angle_gamma   90.00
#
_symmetry.space_group_name_H-M   'P 1'
#
loop_
_entity.id
_entity.type
_entity.pdbx_description
1 polymer ?
#
loop_
_entity_poly.entity_id
_entity_poly.type
_entity_poly.pdbx_seq_one_letter_code
_entity_poly.pdbx_strand_id
1 'polypeptide(L)'
;MASVVPGAVIGLVAAVAQVLPEPLVYVAGPGVLVLSLFPLARFERLRLRLVDGVPLPEVPDRRRREAGLAVMTLLAMWWIDLIMVAFTVAGPALLILTPVVQPEVAPTVGVMASVAGVLLLPVAAYTVTAWGGARGAMARAILAPQGSELSEVLRSRARLVDAFEMERRRIERDLHDGAQQRLVALSMTLGMARLDLPEDSEAGRLLGLAHGEAKQALAELRELIRGVHSPILTDRGLAAAVRDVAGRSPVPVSVDVEVGRLPAPVEVTAYYVISEALANLAKHSRATEGVVIGRIQRGILVVEVRDDGVGGADPAKGTGLTGLADRLAVVEGRLSLSSPIGGPTLLRVEIPCA
;
A
#
# COMPACT_ATOMS: atom_id res chain seq x y z
N MET A 1 17.02 10.03 32.08
CA MET A 1 16.22 11.28 32.16
C MET A 1 14.75 11.10 31.80
N ALA A 2 14.36 10.21 30.88
CA ALA A 2 12.96 10.09 30.40
C ALA A 2 11.94 9.47 31.39
N SER A 3 12.38 8.60 32.29
CA SER A 3 11.57 8.01 33.39
C SER A 3 11.28 8.99 34.53
N VAL A 4 12.00 10.12 34.55
CA VAL A 4 11.88 11.14 35.59
C VAL A 4 10.66 12.03 35.33
N VAL A 5 10.18 12.16 34.09
CA VAL A 5 9.08 13.09 33.74
C VAL A 5 7.73 12.66 34.34
N PRO A 6 7.25 11.41 34.19
CA PRO A 6 6.02 10.97 34.86
C PRO A 6 6.14 11.01 36.38
N GLY A 7 7.29 10.60 36.92
CA GLY A 7 7.58 10.65 38.36
C GLY A 7 7.66 12.07 38.92
N ALA A 8 8.18 13.03 38.15
CA ALA A 8 8.23 14.44 38.53
C ALA A 8 6.85 15.09 38.46
N VAL A 9 5.99 14.71 37.50
CA VAL A 9 4.60 15.17 37.44
C VAL A 9 3.81 14.66 38.65
N ILE A 10 3.93 13.37 38.99
CA ILE A 10 3.23 12.81 40.15
C ILE A 10 3.82 13.33 41.46
N GLY A 11 5.14 13.48 41.53
CA GLY A 11 5.82 14.12 42.66
C GLY A 11 5.41 15.58 42.85
N LEU A 12 5.24 16.34 41.77
CA LEU A 12 4.71 17.70 41.79
C LEU A 12 3.25 17.73 42.24
N VAL A 13 2.41 16.81 41.76
CA VAL A 13 1.01 16.68 42.21
C VAL A 13 0.95 16.33 43.70
N ALA A 14 1.79 15.42 44.19
CA ALA A 14 1.87 15.06 45.60
C ALA A 14 2.41 16.21 46.48
N ALA A 15 3.39 16.97 46.00
CA ALA A 15 3.92 18.14 46.68
C ALA A 15 2.91 19.29 46.73
N VAL A 16 2.17 19.52 45.64
CA VAL A 16 1.07 20.50 45.58
C VAL A 16 -0.09 20.08 46.48
N ALA A 17 -0.36 18.77 46.61
CA ALA A 17 -1.35 18.23 47.53
C ALA A 17 -1.00 18.45 49.01
N GLN A 18 0.29 18.58 49.36
CA GLN A 18 0.74 18.88 50.73
C GLN A 18 0.56 20.36 51.11
N VAL A 19 0.38 21.26 50.14
CA VAL A 19 0.33 22.72 50.36
C VAL A 19 -1.08 23.30 50.19
N LEU A 20 -1.97 22.59 49.49
CA LEU A 20 -3.33 23.05 49.21
C LEU A 20 -4.36 22.51 50.22
N PRO A 21 -5.43 23.26 50.53
CA PRO A 21 -6.56 22.75 51.30
C PRO A 21 -7.22 21.56 50.60
N GLU A 22 -7.61 20.52 51.36
CA GLU A 22 -8.30 19.28 50.90
C GLU A 22 -9.24 19.46 49.70
N PRO A 23 -10.23 20.38 49.70
CA PRO A 23 -11.17 20.51 48.57
C PRO A 23 -10.50 20.97 47.26
N LEU A 24 -9.40 21.71 47.33
CA LEU A 24 -8.65 22.17 46.15
C LEU A 24 -7.80 21.04 45.56
N VAL A 25 -7.34 20.09 46.37
CA VAL A 25 -6.53 18.94 45.93
C VAL A 25 -7.34 18.02 45.01
N TYR A 26 -8.62 17.76 45.36
CA TYR A 26 -9.52 16.93 44.55
C TYR A 26 -9.88 17.54 43.19
N VAL A 27 -9.76 18.87 43.04
CA VAL A 27 -10.06 19.58 41.78
C VAL A 27 -8.79 19.84 40.97
N ALA A 28 -7.70 20.26 41.61
CA ALA A 28 -6.45 20.61 40.95
C ALA A 28 -5.63 19.38 40.53
N GLY A 29 -5.64 18.30 41.32
CA GLY A 29 -4.88 17.07 41.05
C GLY A 29 -5.25 16.42 39.70
N PRO A 30 -6.55 16.15 39.44
CA PRO A 30 -6.99 15.62 38.15
C PRO A 30 -6.73 16.59 36.99
N GLY A 31 -6.86 17.90 37.22
CA GLY A 31 -6.58 18.93 36.22
C GLY A 31 -5.12 18.95 35.78
N VAL A 32 -4.18 18.85 36.71
CA VAL A 32 -2.73 18.77 36.43
C VAL A 32 -2.39 17.46 35.70
N LEU A 33 -3.02 16.35 36.09
CA LEU A 33 -2.92 15.06 35.40
C LEU A 33 -3.37 15.14 33.94
N VAL A 34 -4.56 15.69 33.69
CA VAL A 34 -5.12 15.88 32.35
C VAL A 34 -4.31 16.86 31.50
N LEU A 35 -3.80 17.94 32.09
CA LEU A 35 -2.94 18.91 31.39
C LEU A 35 -1.56 18.33 31.07
N SER A 36 -1.04 17.41 31.90
CA SER A 36 0.26 16.75 31.68
C SER A 36 0.22 15.64 30.60
N LEU A 37 -0.96 15.09 30.30
CA LEU A 37 -1.16 14.04 29.30
C LEU A 37 -0.72 14.48 27.88
N PHE A 38 -0.99 15.74 27.51
CA PHE A 38 -0.68 16.27 26.17
C PHE A 38 0.84 16.45 25.90
N PRO A 39 1.62 17.12 26.78
CA PRO A 39 3.07 17.20 26.63
C PRO A 39 3.74 15.83 26.80
N LEU A 40 3.23 14.95 27.67
CA LEU A 40 3.75 13.60 27.85
C LEU A 40 3.57 12.74 26.60
N ALA A 41 2.39 12.77 25.97
CA ALA A 41 2.13 12.06 24.71
C ALA A 41 2.95 12.60 23.53
N ARG A 42 3.33 13.89 23.54
CA ARG A 42 4.30 14.45 22.58
C ARG A 42 5.71 13.96 22.84
N PHE A 43 6.11 13.88 24.11
CA PHE A 43 7.43 13.41 24.51
C PHE A 43 7.64 11.92 24.25
N GLU A 44 6.66 11.07 24.56
CA GLU A 44 6.69 9.64 24.23
C GLU A 44 6.83 9.40 22.73
N ARG A 45 6.18 10.22 21.88
CA ARG A 45 6.35 10.17 20.42
C ARG A 45 7.78 10.47 19.97
N LEU A 46 8.43 11.43 20.60
CA LEU A 46 9.82 11.79 20.28
C LEU A 46 10.78 10.66 20.71
N ARG A 47 10.54 10.05 21.87
CA ARG A 47 11.29 8.91 22.39
C ARG A 47 11.15 7.66 21.52
N LEU A 48 9.92 7.32 21.12
CA LEU A 48 9.68 6.15 20.28
C LEU A 48 10.42 6.26 18.96
N ARG A 49 10.49 7.47 18.35
CA ARG A 49 11.28 7.70 17.13
C ARG A 49 12.79 7.52 17.30
N LEU A 50 13.33 7.72 18.50
CA LEU A 50 14.76 7.54 18.80
C LEU A 50 15.13 6.07 19.01
N VAL A 51 14.19 5.26 19.52
CA VAL A 51 14.39 3.82 19.80
C VAL A 51 13.95 2.97 18.62
N ASP A 52 13.00 3.44 17.84
CA ASP A 52 12.33 2.71 16.78
C ASP A 52 12.11 3.62 15.56
N GLY A 53 12.93 3.42 14.52
CA GLY A 53 12.92 4.25 13.31
C GLY A 53 11.79 3.91 12.33
N VAL A 54 11.01 2.85 12.61
CA VAL A 54 9.92 2.42 11.73
C VAL A 54 8.70 3.33 11.91
N PRO A 55 8.19 3.96 10.85
CA PRO A 55 6.98 4.78 10.94
C PRO A 55 5.79 3.93 11.37
N LEU A 56 5.07 4.37 12.40
CA LEU A 56 3.81 3.74 12.80
C LEU A 56 2.75 3.93 11.69
N PRO A 57 2.00 2.88 11.32
CA PRO A 57 0.93 2.98 10.33
C PRO A 57 -0.18 3.93 10.81
N GLU A 58 -0.85 4.62 9.88
CA GLU A 58 -1.99 5.47 10.21
C GLU A 58 -3.22 4.60 10.53
N VAL A 59 -3.71 4.70 11.77
CA VAL A 59 -4.85 3.92 12.28
C VAL A 59 -6.00 4.86 12.64
N PRO A 60 -7.27 4.49 12.36
CA PRO A 60 -8.42 5.21 12.90
C PRO A 60 -8.37 5.27 14.43
N ASP A 61 -8.89 6.34 15.02
CA ASP A 61 -8.89 6.57 16.48
C ASP A 61 -7.51 6.61 17.17
N ARG A 62 -6.44 6.89 16.40
CA ARG A 62 -5.06 7.07 16.90
C ARG A 62 -4.95 7.94 18.16
N ARG A 63 -5.68 9.07 18.22
CA ARG A 63 -5.66 9.98 19.38
C ARG A 63 -6.14 9.31 20.67
N ARG A 64 -7.15 8.44 20.59
CA ARG A 64 -7.67 7.71 21.76
C ARG A 64 -6.70 6.64 22.24
N ARG A 65 -6.06 5.92 21.31
CA ARG A 65 -5.03 4.92 21.65
C ARG A 65 -3.78 5.56 22.24
N GLU A 66 -3.33 6.68 21.68
CA GLU A 66 -2.24 7.49 22.24
C GLU A 66 -2.59 7.99 23.65
N ALA A 67 -3.83 8.45 23.88
CA ALA A 67 -4.29 8.85 25.21
C ALA A 67 -4.34 7.66 26.19
N GLY A 68 -4.82 6.49 25.75
CA GLY A 68 -4.86 5.28 26.57
C GLY A 68 -3.47 4.78 26.98
N LEU A 69 -2.50 4.80 26.06
CA LEU A 69 -1.11 4.50 26.37
C LEU A 69 -0.53 5.51 27.37
N ALA A 70 -0.77 6.80 27.16
CA ALA A 70 -0.30 7.84 28.06
C ALA A 70 -0.91 7.68 29.47
N VAL A 71 -2.20 7.38 29.58
CA VAL A 71 -2.85 7.07 30.87
C VAL A 71 -2.24 5.84 31.53
N MET A 72 -2.02 4.75 30.78
CA MET A 72 -1.36 3.54 31.29
C MET A 72 0.04 3.85 31.83
N THR A 73 0.86 4.60 31.08
CA THR A 73 2.20 5.00 31.51
C THR A 73 2.14 5.81 32.81
N LEU A 74 1.21 6.76 32.87
CA LEU A 74 1.12 7.74 33.96
C LEU A 74 0.53 7.11 35.24
N LEU A 75 -0.50 6.26 35.15
CA LEU A 75 -1.12 5.64 36.33
C LEU A 75 -0.46 4.33 36.77
N ALA A 76 -0.13 3.43 35.84
CA ALA A 76 0.22 2.06 36.18
C ALA A 76 1.73 1.80 36.18
N MET A 77 2.49 2.59 35.42
CA MET A 77 3.84 2.20 35.00
C MET A 77 4.95 3.10 35.54
N TRP A 78 4.58 4.24 36.14
CA TRP A 78 5.50 5.25 36.66
C TRP A 78 6.37 4.73 37.82
N TRP A 79 5.80 3.95 38.74
CA TRP A 79 6.50 3.43 39.90
C TRP A 79 7.50 2.33 39.51
N ILE A 80 7.18 1.53 38.49
CA ILE A 80 8.09 0.52 37.94
C ILE A 80 9.31 1.20 37.32
N ASP A 81 9.10 2.29 36.56
CA ASP A 81 10.21 3.10 36.03
C ASP A 81 11.07 3.70 37.13
N LEU A 82 10.42 4.20 38.20
CA LEU A 82 11.11 4.80 39.32
C LEU A 82 11.99 3.77 40.05
N ILE A 83 11.45 2.58 40.34
CA ILE A 83 12.19 1.47 40.96
C ILE A 83 13.34 1.02 40.05
N MET A 84 13.07 0.86 38.75
CA MET A 84 14.08 0.42 37.78
C MET A 84 15.26 1.40 37.72
N VAL A 85 14.98 2.70 37.67
CA VAL A 85 16.01 3.76 37.63
C VAL A 85 16.73 3.87 38.96
N ALA A 86 15.99 3.83 40.07
CA ALA A 86 16.55 3.90 41.41
C ALA A 86 17.52 2.74 41.63
N PHE A 87 17.13 1.50 41.33
CA PHE A 87 17.99 0.33 41.50
C PHE A 87 19.22 0.38 40.58
N THR A 88 19.01 0.79 39.32
CA THR A 88 20.07 0.81 38.31
C THR A 88 21.10 1.92 38.53
N VAL A 89 20.71 3.04 39.14
CA VAL A 89 21.61 4.18 39.41
C VAL A 89 22.16 4.13 40.83
N ALA A 90 21.33 3.82 41.83
CA ALA A 90 21.74 3.85 43.23
C ALA A 90 22.76 2.76 43.56
N GLY A 91 22.65 1.57 42.97
CA GLY A 91 23.61 0.48 43.19
C GLY A 91 25.06 0.88 42.83
N PRO A 92 25.35 1.25 41.58
CA PRO A 92 26.66 1.74 41.17
C PRO A 92 27.10 2.99 41.93
N ALA A 93 26.20 3.94 42.17
CA ALA A 93 26.53 5.18 42.87
C ALA A 93 26.94 4.94 44.33
N LEU A 94 26.24 4.06 45.06
CA LEU A 94 26.57 3.71 46.44
C LEU A 94 27.95 3.03 46.53
N LEU A 95 28.26 2.15 45.58
CA LEU A 95 29.56 1.48 45.49
C LEU A 95 30.69 2.45 45.15
N ILE A 96 30.45 3.38 44.21
CA ILE A 96 31.42 4.42 43.85
C ILE A 96 31.70 5.34 45.04
N LEU A 97 30.65 5.72 45.79
CA LEU A 97 30.72 6.66 46.92
C LEU A 97 31.09 5.99 48.25
N THR A 98 31.30 4.68 48.29
CA THR A 98 31.65 3.94 49.52
C THR A 98 32.80 4.58 50.33
N PRO A 99 33.94 5.02 49.74
CA PRO A 99 35.02 5.65 50.51
C PRO A 99 34.65 7.01 51.14
N VAL A 100 33.60 7.68 50.64
CA VAL A 100 33.12 8.96 51.17
C VAL A 100 32.04 8.74 52.22
N VAL A 101 31.13 7.79 51.97
CA VAL A 101 29.97 7.50 52.83
C VAL A 101 30.36 6.67 54.05
N GLN A 102 31.38 5.82 53.93
CA GLN A 102 31.86 4.93 54.99
C GLN A 102 33.37 5.12 55.20
N PRO A 103 33.82 6.21 55.85
CA PRO A 103 35.24 6.45 56.07
C PRO A 103 35.89 5.44 57.03
N GLU A 104 35.09 4.64 57.75
CA GLU A 104 35.54 3.65 58.72
C GLU A 104 36.00 2.32 58.08
N VAL A 105 35.64 2.05 56.81
CA VAL A 105 36.10 0.83 56.13
C VAL A 105 37.57 0.94 55.72
N ALA A 106 38.26 -0.20 55.68
CA ALA A 106 39.65 -0.25 55.24
C ALA A 106 39.79 0.38 53.83
N PRO A 107 40.81 1.22 53.58
CA PRO A 107 40.96 1.93 52.30
C PRO A 107 40.97 1.01 51.07
N THR A 108 41.53 -0.20 51.22
CA THR A 108 41.54 -1.24 50.19
C THR A 108 40.13 -1.71 49.84
N VAL A 109 39.25 -1.88 50.83
CA VAL A 109 37.84 -2.27 50.62
C VAL A 109 37.08 -1.15 49.93
N GLY A 110 37.32 0.11 50.33
CA GLY A 110 36.72 1.28 49.68
C GLY A 110 37.08 1.40 48.20
N VAL A 111 38.37 1.23 47.85
CA VAL A 111 38.83 1.25 46.45
C VAL A 111 38.23 0.10 45.63
N MET A 112 38.21 -1.11 46.19
CA MET A 112 37.61 -2.27 45.51
C MET A 112 36.11 -2.10 45.27
N ALA A 113 35.38 -1.49 46.22
CA ALA A 113 33.97 -1.14 46.05
C ALA A 113 33.77 -0.11 44.94
N SER A 114 34.60 0.94 44.87
CA SER A 114 34.51 1.93 43.80
C SER A 114 34.79 1.34 42.41
N VAL A 115 35.80 0.47 42.29
CA VAL A 115 36.09 -0.26 41.04
C VAL A 115 34.91 -1.15 40.63
N ALA A 116 34.31 -1.88 41.57
CA ALA A 116 33.12 -2.69 41.31
C ALA A 116 31.93 -1.83 40.85
N GLY A 117 31.73 -0.66 41.47
CA GLY A 117 30.69 0.30 41.07
C GLY A 117 30.89 0.84 39.65
N VAL A 118 32.13 1.16 39.25
CA VAL A 118 32.45 1.58 37.88
C VAL A 118 32.22 0.44 36.88
N LEU A 119 32.60 -0.79 37.21
CA LEU A 119 32.37 -1.98 36.37
C LEU A 119 30.88 -2.32 36.20
N LEU A 120 30.01 -1.87 37.11
CA LEU A 120 28.56 -2.03 37.00
C LEU A 120 27.90 -1.00 36.08
N LEU A 121 28.55 0.11 35.71
CA LEU A 121 27.97 1.15 34.86
C LEU A 121 27.54 0.66 33.46
N PRO A 122 28.32 -0.17 32.74
CA PRO A 122 27.89 -0.73 31.46
C PRO A 122 26.68 -1.66 31.59
N VAL A 123 26.62 -2.44 32.68
CA VAL A 123 25.48 -3.31 32.99
C VAL A 123 24.24 -2.47 33.26
N ALA A 124 24.38 -1.38 34.03
CA ALA A 124 23.33 -0.41 34.27
C ALA A 124 22.84 0.28 32.98
N ALA A 125 23.75 0.61 32.06
CA ALA A 125 23.39 1.17 30.75
C ALA A 125 22.60 0.16 29.89
N TYR A 126 22.99 -1.13 29.93
CA TYR A 126 22.31 -2.20 29.21
C TYR A 126 20.89 -2.45 29.75
N THR A 127 20.69 -2.48 31.06
CA THR A 127 19.35 -2.69 31.65
C THR A 127 18.39 -1.55 31.32
N VAL A 128 18.88 -0.30 31.31
CA VAL A 128 18.08 0.87 30.91
C VAL A 128 17.67 0.81 29.43
N THR A 129 18.58 0.42 28.55
CA THR A 129 18.29 0.31 27.11
C THR A 129 17.34 -0.85 26.80
N ALA A 130 17.54 -2.01 27.43
CA ALA A 130 16.65 -3.17 27.32
C ALA A 130 15.22 -2.84 27.81
N TRP A 131 15.09 -2.15 28.94
CA TRP A 131 13.80 -1.66 29.43
C TRP A 131 13.13 -0.68 28.45
N GLY A 132 13.93 0.19 27.84
CA GLY A 132 13.48 1.09 26.78
C GLY A 132 12.94 0.36 25.55
N GLY A 133 13.62 -0.71 25.12
CA GLY A 133 13.18 -1.57 24.03
C GLY A 133 11.89 -2.33 24.33
N ALA A 134 11.77 -2.91 25.52
CA ALA A 134 10.55 -3.59 25.97
C ALA A 134 9.34 -2.65 25.99
N ARG A 135 9.53 -1.42 26.46
CA ARG A 135 8.53 -0.33 26.39
C ARG A 135 8.10 0.00 24.97
N GLY A 136 9.05 0.10 24.04
CA GLY A 136 8.75 0.34 22.62
C GLY A 136 7.96 -0.81 21.99
N ALA A 137 8.32 -2.06 22.31
CA ALA A 137 7.58 -3.23 21.85
C ALA A 137 6.14 -3.28 22.38
N MET A 138 5.93 -2.99 23.67
CA MET A 138 4.60 -2.93 24.28
C MET A 138 3.74 -1.82 23.66
N ALA A 139 4.30 -0.63 23.48
CA ALA A 139 3.60 0.48 22.83
C ALA A 139 3.18 0.10 21.39
N ARG A 140 4.06 -0.57 20.63
CA ARG A 140 3.71 -1.09 19.30
C ARG A 140 2.59 -2.12 19.34
N ALA A 141 2.62 -3.06 20.27
CA ALA A 141 1.57 -4.08 20.38
C ALA A 141 0.19 -3.45 20.67
N ILE A 142 0.15 -2.35 21.43
CA ILE A 142 -1.08 -1.63 21.77
C ILE A 142 -1.54 -0.70 20.63
N LEU A 143 -0.59 -0.08 19.92
CA LEU A 143 -0.87 0.89 18.86
C LEU A 143 -1.08 0.24 17.49
N ALA A 144 -0.58 -0.99 17.28
CA ALA A 144 -0.76 -1.72 16.04
C ALA A 144 -2.25 -1.95 15.75
N PRO A 145 -2.69 -1.91 14.48
CA PRO A 145 -4.05 -2.26 14.10
C PRO A 145 -4.36 -3.67 14.60
N GLN A 146 -5.45 -3.85 15.34
CA GLN A 146 -5.90 -5.18 15.74
C GLN A 146 -6.43 -5.91 14.49
N GLY A 147 -6.28 -7.24 14.44
CA GLY A 147 -6.62 -8.04 13.25
C GLY A 147 -8.06 -7.83 12.73
N SER A 148 -9.00 -7.42 13.59
CA SER A 148 -10.36 -7.06 13.22
C SER A 148 -10.43 -5.80 12.34
N GLU A 149 -9.68 -4.74 12.64
CA GLU A 149 -9.66 -3.49 11.86
C GLU A 149 -9.02 -3.69 10.49
N LEU A 150 -7.94 -4.49 10.43
CA LEU A 150 -7.33 -4.87 9.16
C LEU A 150 -8.33 -5.68 8.32
N SER A 151 -9.04 -6.63 8.94
CA SER A 151 -10.07 -7.40 8.26
C SER A 151 -11.26 -6.55 7.80
N GLU A 152 -11.60 -5.50 8.53
CA GLU A 152 -12.70 -4.59 8.21
C GLU A 152 -12.34 -3.62 7.09
N VAL A 153 -11.11 -3.12 7.04
CA VAL A 153 -10.57 -2.35 5.91
C VAL A 153 -10.50 -3.21 4.66
N LEU A 154 -10.01 -4.45 4.77
CA LEU A 154 -9.98 -5.39 3.64
C LEU A 154 -11.39 -5.76 3.17
N ARG A 155 -12.34 -6.00 4.09
CA ARG A 155 -13.76 -6.24 3.77
C ARG A 155 -14.42 -5.01 3.14
N SER A 156 -14.07 -3.80 3.58
CA SER A 156 -14.57 -2.55 3.00
C SER A 156 -14.10 -2.40 1.55
N ARG A 157 -12.81 -2.64 1.28
CA ARG A 157 -12.26 -2.63 -0.09
C ARG A 157 -12.88 -3.73 -0.96
N ALA A 158 -13.05 -4.94 -0.44
CA ALA A 158 -13.73 -6.02 -1.16
C ALA A 158 -15.16 -5.63 -1.56
N ARG A 159 -15.94 -5.03 -0.64
CA ARG A 159 -17.30 -4.53 -0.94
C ARG A 159 -17.32 -3.45 -2.03
N LEU A 160 -16.32 -2.58 -2.07
CA LEU A 160 -16.21 -1.56 -3.13
C LEU A 160 -15.88 -2.17 -4.49
N VAL A 161 -14.97 -3.14 -4.52
CA VAL A 161 -14.63 -3.88 -5.74
C VAL A 161 -15.84 -4.66 -6.25
N ASP A 162 -16.55 -5.37 -5.37
CA ASP A 162 -17.77 -6.11 -5.72
C ASP A 162 -18.86 -5.19 -6.26
N ALA A 163 -19.06 -4.02 -5.63
CA ALA A 163 -20.00 -3.00 -6.09
C ALA A 163 -19.63 -2.48 -7.49
N PHE A 164 -18.35 -2.21 -7.73
CA PHE A 164 -17.86 -1.75 -9.03
C PHE A 164 -18.00 -2.82 -10.11
N GLU A 165 -17.74 -4.09 -9.79
CA GLU A 165 -17.94 -5.20 -10.71
C GLU A 165 -19.43 -5.43 -11.04
N MET A 166 -20.32 -5.30 -10.05
CA MET A 166 -21.75 -5.38 -10.29
C MET A 166 -22.24 -4.26 -11.23
N GLU A 167 -21.77 -3.02 -11.01
CA GLU A 167 -22.13 -1.89 -11.88
C GLU A 167 -21.51 -2.04 -13.27
N ARG A 168 -20.27 -2.52 -13.38
CA ARG A 168 -19.65 -2.85 -14.67
C ARG A 168 -20.47 -3.90 -15.43
N ARG A 169 -20.84 -5.02 -14.79
CA ARG A 169 -21.67 -6.08 -15.40
C ARG A 169 -23.05 -5.58 -15.82
N ARG A 170 -23.58 -4.57 -15.14
CA ARG A 170 -24.84 -3.91 -15.51
C ARG A 170 -24.65 -3.06 -16.77
N ILE A 171 -23.62 -2.21 -16.81
CA ILE A 171 -23.27 -1.39 -17.97
C ILE A 171 -23.00 -2.27 -19.21
N GLU A 172 -22.27 -3.37 -19.04
CA GLU A 172 -22.01 -4.34 -20.12
C GLU A 172 -23.30 -4.93 -20.68
N ARG A 173 -24.25 -5.33 -19.83
CA ARG A 173 -25.57 -5.82 -20.26
C ARG A 173 -26.40 -4.74 -20.94
N ASP A 174 -26.45 -3.53 -20.40
CA ASP A 174 -27.23 -2.42 -20.99
C ASP A 174 -26.67 -2.03 -22.37
N LEU A 175 -25.34 -2.10 -22.56
CA LEU A 175 -24.70 -1.88 -23.85
C LEU A 175 -24.96 -3.05 -24.82
N HIS A 176 -24.86 -4.31 -24.35
CA HIS A 176 -25.09 -5.52 -25.14
C HIS A 176 -26.52 -5.61 -25.64
N ASP A 177 -27.49 -5.46 -24.76
CA ASP A 177 -28.89 -5.66 -25.11
C ASP A 177 -29.49 -4.39 -25.73
N GLY A 178 -29.16 -3.20 -25.21
CA GLY A 178 -29.78 -1.96 -25.64
C GLY A 178 -29.14 -1.35 -26.89
N ALA A 179 -27.85 -1.04 -26.85
CA ALA A 179 -27.18 -0.32 -27.94
C ALA A 179 -26.95 -1.21 -29.17
N GLN A 180 -26.62 -2.49 -28.96
CA GLN A 180 -26.33 -3.43 -30.02
C GLN A 180 -27.57 -3.79 -30.86
N GLN A 181 -28.70 -4.07 -30.21
CA GLN A 181 -29.96 -4.36 -30.90
C GLN A 181 -30.42 -3.18 -31.78
N ARG A 182 -30.29 -1.95 -31.26
CA ARG A 182 -30.62 -0.74 -32.02
C ARG A 182 -29.72 -0.54 -33.25
N LEU A 183 -28.41 -0.78 -33.12
CA LEU A 183 -27.48 -0.67 -34.26
C LEU A 183 -27.70 -1.77 -35.30
N VAL A 184 -28.03 -3.01 -34.89
CA VAL A 184 -28.40 -4.09 -35.84
C VAL A 184 -29.64 -3.69 -36.63
N ALA A 185 -30.69 -3.23 -35.93
CA ALA A 185 -31.93 -2.80 -36.56
C ALA A 185 -31.68 -1.63 -37.53
N LEU A 186 -30.90 -0.62 -37.12
CA LEU A 186 -30.50 0.50 -37.98
C LEU A 186 -29.76 0.03 -39.23
N SER A 187 -28.78 -0.87 -39.08
CA SER A 187 -28.02 -1.41 -40.22
C SER A 187 -28.92 -2.18 -41.19
N MET A 188 -29.88 -2.98 -40.69
CA MET A 188 -30.88 -3.66 -41.53
C MET A 188 -31.77 -2.68 -42.28
N THR A 189 -32.31 -1.65 -41.61
CA THR A 189 -33.15 -0.62 -42.25
C THR A 189 -32.39 0.14 -43.34
N LEU A 190 -31.14 0.54 -43.08
CA LEU A 190 -30.29 1.19 -44.07
C LEU A 190 -29.96 0.26 -45.25
N GLY A 191 -29.76 -1.03 -44.98
CA GLY A 191 -29.52 -2.04 -46.02
C GLY A 191 -30.74 -2.26 -46.92
N MET A 192 -31.95 -2.31 -46.34
CA MET A 192 -33.20 -2.42 -47.10
C MET A 192 -33.46 -1.17 -47.93
N ALA A 193 -33.33 0.03 -47.35
CA ALA A 193 -33.53 1.29 -48.07
C ALA A 193 -32.54 1.47 -49.24
N ARG A 194 -31.34 0.86 -49.16
CA ARG A 194 -30.38 0.85 -50.26
C ARG A 194 -30.83 -0.04 -51.44
N LEU A 195 -31.56 -1.14 -51.18
CA LEU A 195 -32.04 -2.04 -52.24
C LEU A 195 -33.12 -1.41 -53.12
N ASP A 196 -33.85 -0.42 -52.61
CA ASP A 196 -34.91 0.31 -53.32
C ASP A 196 -34.38 1.45 -54.22
N LEU A 197 -33.06 1.68 -54.23
CA LEU A 197 -32.43 2.77 -54.96
C LEU A 197 -31.43 2.26 -56.02
N PRO A 198 -31.32 2.93 -57.18
CA PRO A 198 -30.24 2.65 -58.14
C PRO A 198 -28.87 2.90 -57.52
N GLU A 199 -27.90 1.99 -57.74
CA GLU A 199 -26.56 2.09 -57.14
C GLU A 199 -25.81 3.38 -57.51
N ASP A 200 -26.07 3.93 -58.69
CA ASP A 200 -25.43 5.17 -59.19
C ASP A 200 -26.08 6.46 -58.68
N SER A 201 -27.21 6.36 -57.95
CA SER A 201 -27.87 7.54 -57.38
C SER A 201 -27.07 8.12 -56.22
N GLU A 202 -27.04 9.45 -56.10
CA GLU A 202 -26.40 10.14 -54.98
C GLU A 202 -26.95 9.66 -53.62
N ALA A 203 -28.27 9.42 -53.56
CA ALA A 203 -28.94 8.85 -52.39
C ALA A 203 -28.46 7.43 -52.06
N GLY A 204 -28.27 6.57 -53.06
CA GLY A 204 -27.75 5.21 -52.90
C GLY A 204 -26.32 5.19 -52.33
N ARG A 205 -25.45 6.10 -52.79
CA ARG A 205 -24.08 6.25 -52.23
C ARG A 205 -24.08 6.72 -50.77
N LEU A 206 -24.90 7.73 -50.44
CA LEU A 206 -25.02 8.24 -49.06
C LEU A 206 -25.55 7.16 -48.10
N LEU A 207 -26.54 6.37 -48.52
CA LEU A 207 -27.03 5.21 -47.78
C LEU A 207 -25.97 4.11 -47.63
N GLY A 208 -25.14 3.90 -48.66
CA GLY A 208 -24.00 2.99 -48.60
C GLY A 208 -22.97 3.40 -47.55
N LEU A 209 -22.62 4.68 -47.49
CA LEU A 209 -21.74 5.24 -46.46
C LEU A 209 -22.34 5.09 -45.05
N ALA A 210 -23.60 5.49 -44.86
CA ALA A 210 -24.29 5.36 -43.57
C ALA A 210 -24.41 3.90 -43.09
N HIS A 211 -24.68 2.96 -44.01
CA HIS A 211 -24.71 1.53 -43.69
C HIS A 211 -23.32 1.01 -43.30
N GLY A 212 -22.26 1.48 -43.96
CA GLY A 212 -20.87 1.21 -43.62
C GLY A 212 -20.50 1.72 -42.22
N GLU A 213 -20.81 2.98 -41.92
CA GLU A 213 -20.58 3.58 -40.59
C GLU A 213 -21.36 2.85 -39.49
N ALA A 214 -22.60 2.46 -39.74
CA ALA A 214 -23.39 1.68 -38.78
C ALA A 214 -22.76 0.30 -38.50
N LYS A 215 -22.18 -0.37 -39.52
CA LYS A 215 -21.44 -1.63 -39.32
C LYS A 215 -20.15 -1.42 -38.54
N GLN A 216 -19.42 -0.35 -38.82
CA GLN A 216 -18.19 0.03 -38.12
C GLN A 216 -18.47 0.28 -36.63
N ALA A 217 -19.46 1.12 -36.32
CA ALA A 217 -19.87 1.41 -34.94
C ALA A 217 -20.32 0.16 -34.18
N LEU A 218 -20.95 -0.80 -34.86
CA LEU A 218 -21.36 -2.07 -34.28
C LEU A 218 -20.17 -3.00 -33.97
N ALA A 219 -19.12 -2.95 -34.79
CA ALA A 219 -17.86 -3.63 -34.54
C ALA A 219 -17.12 -3.01 -33.33
N GLU A 220 -16.99 -1.69 -33.29
CA GLU A 220 -16.36 -0.96 -32.17
C GLU A 220 -17.10 -1.17 -30.85
N LEU A 221 -18.44 -1.13 -30.87
CA LEU A 221 -19.26 -1.43 -29.69
C LEU A 221 -19.06 -2.88 -29.21
N ARG A 222 -18.93 -3.85 -30.13
CA ARG A 222 -18.61 -5.24 -29.78
C ARG A 222 -17.25 -5.38 -29.11
N GLU A 223 -16.26 -4.61 -29.55
CA GLU A 223 -14.93 -4.60 -28.95
C GLU A 223 -14.95 -3.97 -27.55
N LEU A 224 -15.68 -2.87 -27.38
CA LEU A 224 -15.87 -2.19 -26.09
C LEU A 224 -16.58 -3.07 -25.05
N ILE A 225 -17.70 -3.71 -25.42
CA ILE A 225 -18.52 -4.52 -24.50
C ILE A 225 -17.79 -5.78 -24.04
N ARG A 226 -16.95 -6.37 -24.89
CA ARG A 226 -16.25 -7.62 -24.57
C ARG A 226 -15.07 -7.45 -23.63
N GLY A 227 -14.77 -6.24 -23.18
CA GLY A 227 -13.83 -5.95 -22.10
C GLY A 227 -12.67 -6.95 -22.02
N VAL A 228 -11.76 -6.93 -22.99
CA VAL A 228 -10.49 -7.67 -22.92
C VAL A 228 -10.64 -9.19 -22.64
N HIS A 229 -11.77 -9.82 -22.98
CA HIS A 229 -11.87 -11.28 -23.09
C HIS A 229 -11.99 -11.64 -24.57
N SER A 230 -10.84 -11.74 -25.23
CA SER A 230 -10.78 -12.11 -26.65
C SER A 230 -11.23 -13.57 -26.79
N PRO A 231 -12.24 -13.91 -27.61
CA PRO A 231 -12.58 -15.30 -27.91
C PRO A 231 -11.38 -16.11 -28.41
N ILE A 232 -10.41 -15.42 -29.04
CA ILE A 232 -9.14 -15.99 -29.49
C ILE A 232 -8.30 -16.47 -28.29
N LEU A 233 -8.36 -15.78 -27.14
CA LEU A 233 -7.70 -16.23 -25.91
C LEU A 233 -8.30 -17.55 -25.43
N THR A 234 -9.64 -17.62 -25.37
CA THR A 234 -10.37 -18.81 -24.93
C THR A 234 -10.07 -20.01 -25.83
N ASP A 235 -10.15 -19.82 -27.15
CA ASP A 235 -10.06 -20.90 -28.14
C ASP A 235 -8.62 -21.26 -28.54
N ARG A 236 -7.70 -20.29 -28.54
CA ARG A 236 -6.33 -20.44 -29.12
C ARG A 236 -5.20 -20.02 -28.17
N GLY A 237 -5.52 -19.56 -26.97
CA GLY A 237 -4.55 -19.23 -25.91
C GLY A 237 -3.84 -17.88 -26.08
N LEU A 238 -2.98 -17.58 -25.11
CA LEU A 238 -2.35 -16.26 -24.95
C LEU A 238 -1.57 -15.81 -26.19
N ALA A 239 -0.74 -16.68 -26.77
CA ALA A 239 0.10 -16.32 -27.91
C ALA A 239 -0.73 -15.86 -29.13
N ALA A 240 -1.86 -16.50 -29.40
CA ALA A 240 -2.73 -16.14 -30.51
C ALA A 240 -3.47 -14.82 -30.25
N ALA A 241 -3.95 -14.62 -29.01
CA ALA A 241 -4.64 -13.39 -28.63
C ALA A 241 -3.71 -12.17 -28.66
N VAL A 242 -2.44 -12.33 -28.23
CA VAL A 242 -1.45 -11.24 -28.26
C VAL A 242 -1.11 -10.83 -29.70
N ARG A 243 -0.99 -11.80 -30.62
CA ARG A 243 -0.78 -11.49 -32.05
C ARG A 243 -1.94 -10.71 -32.66
N ASP A 244 -3.18 -11.07 -32.30
CA ASP A 244 -4.38 -10.36 -32.78
C ASP A 244 -4.42 -8.91 -32.31
N VAL A 245 -4.18 -8.64 -31.01
CA VAL A 245 -4.17 -7.26 -30.50
C VAL A 245 -2.99 -6.45 -31.04
N ALA A 246 -1.81 -7.07 -31.19
CA ALA A 246 -0.64 -6.42 -31.79
C ALA A 246 -0.89 -6.02 -33.26
N GLY A 247 -1.58 -6.87 -34.03
CA GLY A 247 -1.92 -6.59 -35.43
C GLY A 247 -2.87 -5.41 -35.63
N ARG A 248 -3.55 -4.94 -34.56
CA ARG A 248 -4.44 -3.77 -34.58
C ARG A 248 -3.76 -2.50 -34.08
N SER A 249 -2.53 -2.59 -33.58
CA SER A 249 -1.77 -1.44 -33.10
C SER A 249 -1.40 -0.52 -34.26
N PRO A 250 -1.57 0.81 -34.13
CA PRO A 250 -1.10 1.76 -35.13
C PRO A 250 0.43 1.85 -35.21
N VAL A 251 1.14 1.43 -34.15
CA VAL A 251 2.60 1.27 -34.16
C VAL A 251 2.94 -0.18 -34.46
N PRO A 252 3.90 -0.48 -35.36
CA PRO A 252 4.36 -1.84 -35.63
C PRO A 252 4.84 -2.54 -34.34
N VAL A 253 4.31 -3.73 -34.07
CA VAL A 253 4.66 -4.53 -32.88
C VAL A 253 5.11 -5.93 -33.30
N SER A 254 6.33 -6.30 -32.93
CA SER A 254 6.80 -7.69 -33.05
C SER A 254 6.35 -8.51 -31.85
N VAL A 255 5.84 -9.71 -32.10
CA VAL A 255 5.31 -10.61 -31.06
C VAL A 255 6.08 -11.92 -31.07
N ASP A 256 6.78 -12.18 -29.98
CA ASP A 256 7.50 -13.41 -29.71
C ASP A 256 7.02 -14.01 -28.38
N VAL A 257 5.86 -14.64 -28.41
CA VAL A 257 5.23 -15.27 -27.24
C VAL A 257 5.17 -16.78 -27.45
N GLU A 258 6.04 -17.50 -26.73
CA GLU A 258 6.18 -18.96 -26.80
C GLU A 258 5.70 -19.58 -25.48
N VAL A 259 4.39 -19.73 -25.34
CA VAL A 259 3.74 -20.32 -24.16
C VAL A 259 2.62 -21.25 -24.58
N GLY A 260 2.46 -22.36 -23.86
CA GLY A 260 1.34 -23.30 -24.03
C GLY A 260 0.04 -22.78 -23.39
N ARG A 261 -0.91 -23.69 -23.15
CA ARG A 261 -2.11 -23.37 -22.36
C ARG A 261 -1.75 -23.15 -20.91
N LEU A 262 -2.30 -22.09 -20.34
CA LEU A 262 -2.11 -21.71 -18.94
C LEU A 262 -3.47 -21.70 -18.21
N PRO A 263 -3.50 -21.65 -16.88
CA PRO A 263 -4.74 -21.43 -16.15
C PRO A 263 -5.45 -20.17 -16.65
N ALA A 264 -6.77 -20.24 -16.85
CA ALA A 264 -7.54 -19.13 -17.41
C ALA A 264 -7.32 -17.77 -16.69
N PRO A 265 -7.21 -17.70 -15.34
CA PRO A 265 -6.89 -16.44 -14.65
C PRO A 265 -5.53 -15.85 -15.05
N VAL A 266 -4.52 -16.69 -15.30
CA VAL A 266 -3.19 -16.27 -15.74
C VAL A 266 -3.24 -15.75 -17.18
N GLU A 267 -3.91 -16.47 -18.09
CA GLU A 267 -4.05 -16.05 -19.49
C GLU A 267 -4.78 -14.71 -19.61
N VAL A 268 -5.89 -14.55 -18.90
CA VAL A 268 -6.70 -13.32 -18.91
C VAL A 268 -5.91 -12.15 -18.34
N THR A 269 -5.21 -12.37 -17.21
CA THR A 269 -4.43 -11.30 -16.57
C THR A 269 -3.27 -10.85 -17.47
N ALA A 270 -2.51 -11.81 -18.03
CA ALA A 270 -1.42 -11.50 -18.94
C ALA A 270 -1.90 -10.76 -20.20
N TYR A 271 -2.99 -11.25 -20.82
CA TYR A 271 -3.58 -10.62 -21.99
C TYR A 271 -4.04 -9.18 -21.71
N TYR A 272 -4.64 -8.95 -20.55
CA TYR A 272 -5.06 -7.61 -20.14
C TYR A 272 -3.88 -6.66 -19.99
N VAL A 273 -2.83 -7.08 -19.28
CA VAL A 273 -1.65 -6.24 -19.06
C VAL A 273 -0.95 -5.92 -20.38
N ILE A 274 -0.83 -6.89 -21.28
CA ILE A 274 -0.24 -6.67 -22.61
C ILE A 274 -1.09 -5.69 -23.42
N SER A 275 -2.42 -5.87 -23.42
CA SER A 275 -3.33 -5.01 -24.18
C SER A 275 -3.28 -3.56 -23.71
N GLU A 276 -3.23 -3.34 -22.39
CA GLU A 276 -3.10 -2.00 -21.80
C GLU A 276 -1.71 -1.40 -22.10
N ALA A 277 -0.65 -2.21 -22.05
CA ALA A 277 0.70 -1.76 -22.40
C ALA A 277 0.77 -1.31 -23.87
N LEU A 278 0.18 -2.06 -24.80
CA LEU A 278 0.12 -1.69 -26.22
C LEU A 278 -0.77 -0.45 -26.46
N ALA A 279 -1.86 -0.29 -25.70
CA ALA A 279 -2.67 0.91 -25.77
C ALA A 279 -1.90 2.15 -25.28
N ASN A 280 -1.11 2.02 -24.22
CA ASN A 280 -0.24 3.08 -23.72
C ASN A 280 0.87 3.42 -24.70
N LEU A 281 1.48 2.40 -25.33
CA LEU A 281 2.43 2.56 -26.42
C LEU A 281 1.79 3.43 -27.52
N ALA A 282 0.62 3.05 -28.04
CA ALA A 282 -0.04 3.77 -29.12
C ALA A 282 -0.41 5.22 -28.78
N LYS A 283 -0.78 5.51 -27.52
CA LYS A 283 -1.27 6.83 -27.09
C LYS A 283 -0.17 7.78 -26.60
N HIS A 284 0.91 7.24 -26.02
CA HIS A 284 1.81 8.04 -25.18
C HIS A 284 3.29 7.93 -25.56
N SER A 285 3.72 6.85 -26.20
CA SER A 285 5.16 6.58 -26.38
C SER A 285 5.84 7.41 -27.48
N ARG A 286 5.11 7.81 -28.54
CA ARG A 286 5.71 8.27 -29.82
C ARG A 286 6.76 7.28 -30.38
N ALA A 287 6.63 5.99 -30.04
CA ALA A 287 7.48 4.92 -30.50
C ALA A 287 7.30 4.69 -32.02
N THR A 288 8.37 4.22 -32.65
CA THR A 288 8.35 3.68 -34.01
C THR A 288 8.18 2.16 -34.04
N GLU A 289 8.55 1.48 -32.97
CA GLU A 289 8.43 0.03 -32.86
C GLU A 289 8.13 -0.43 -31.41
N GLY A 290 7.32 -1.48 -31.31
CA GLY A 290 7.09 -2.23 -30.07
C GLY A 290 7.52 -3.69 -30.17
N VAL A 291 7.85 -4.30 -29.03
CA VAL A 291 8.20 -5.71 -28.92
C VAL A 291 7.46 -6.33 -27.73
N VAL A 292 6.82 -7.48 -27.95
CA VAL A 292 6.21 -8.28 -26.89
C VAL A 292 6.89 -9.65 -26.84
N ILE A 293 7.52 -9.97 -25.72
CA ILE A 293 8.18 -11.26 -25.48
C ILE A 293 7.48 -11.98 -24.34
N GLY A 294 7.14 -13.25 -24.52
CA GLY A 294 6.52 -14.08 -23.48
C GLY A 294 7.18 -15.45 -23.39
N ARG A 295 7.59 -15.86 -22.19
CA ARG A 295 8.22 -17.16 -21.91
C ARG A 295 7.79 -17.71 -20.55
N ILE A 296 7.82 -19.04 -20.39
CA ILE A 296 7.67 -19.68 -19.08
C ILE A 296 9.07 -20.00 -18.54
N GLN A 297 9.38 -19.52 -17.33
CA GLN A 297 10.62 -19.78 -16.63
C GLN A 297 10.31 -20.35 -15.25
N ARG A 298 10.68 -21.61 -14.99
CA ARG A 298 10.49 -22.28 -13.68
C ARG A 298 9.05 -22.19 -13.14
N GLY A 299 8.06 -22.34 -14.01
CA GLY A 299 6.63 -22.26 -13.63
C GLY A 299 6.09 -20.84 -13.45
N ILE A 300 6.84 -19.81 -13.89
CA ILE A 300 6.42 -18.42 -13.89
C ILE A 300 6.32 -17.95 -15.34
N LEU A 301 5.18 -17.39 -15.72
CA LEU A 301 5.01 -16.66 -16.97
C LEU A 301 5.71 -15.30 -16.84
N VAL A 302 6.74 -15.08 -17.66
CA VAL A 302 7.43 -13.80 -17.79
C VAL A 302 7.02 -13.16 -19.11
N VAL A 303 6.45 -11.97 -19.03
CA VAL A 303 6.06 -11.16 -20.19
C VAL A 303 6.80 -9.83 -20.15
N GLU A 304 7.41 -9.45 -21.27
CA GLU A 304 8.09 -8.17 -21.45
C GLU A 304 7.45 -7.44 -22.63
N VAL A 305 7.02 -6.20 -22.39
CA VAL A 305 6.53 -5.28 -23.41
C VAL A 305 7.48 -4.09 -23.45
N ARG A 306 8.11 -3.87 -24.60
CA ARG A 306 9.09 -2.81 -24.81
C ARG A 306 8.67 -1.91 -25.96
N ASP A 307 8.93 -0.62 -25.84
CA ASP A 307 8.84 0.34 -26.95
C ASP A 307 10.08 1.23 -27.01
N ASP A 308 10.37 1.75 -28.21
CA ASP A 308 11.47 2.68 -28.48
C ASP A 308 11.06 4.15 -28.36
N GLY A 309 9.96 4.43 -27.65
CA GLY A 309 9.41 5.76 -27.49
C GLY A 309 10.17 6.64 -26.50
N VAL A 310 9.62 7.82 -26.22
CA VAL A 310 10.26 8.88 -25.42
C VAL A 310 10.31 8.60 -23.90
N GLY A 311 9.74 7.48 -23.45
CA GLY A 311 9.68 7.11 -22.04
C GLY A 311 8.95 8.14 -21.15
N GLY A 312 9.28 8.15 -19.85
CA GLY A 312 8.69 9.06 -18.87
C GLY A 312 7.38 8.59 -18.23
N ALA A 313 7.07 7.30 -18.29
CA ALA A 313 5.92 6.75 -17.58
C ALA A 313 6.16 6.77 -16.07
N ASP A 314 5.32 7.51 -15.33
CA ASP A 314 5.40 7.67 -13.88
C ASP A 314 4.26 6.88 -13.19
N PRO A 315 4.57 5.82 -12.42
CA PRO A 315 3.58 5.04 -11.67
C PRO A 315 2.78 5.86 -10.66
N ALA A 316 3.34 6.96 -10.14
CA ALA A 316 2.69 7.78 -9.12
C ALA A 316 1.68 8.80 -9.68
N LYS A 317 1.71 9.06 -11.00
CA LYS A 317 0.86 10.07 -11.66
C LYS A 317 -0.28 9.49 -12.50
N GLY A 318 -0.27 8.19 -12.78
CA GLY A 318 -1.26 7.54 -13.65
C GLY A 318 -2.13 6.51 -12.91
N THR A 319 -3.45 6.58 -13.08
CA THR A 319 -4.40 5.59 -12.53
C THR A 319 -4.29 4.22 -13.21
N GLY A 320 -3.81 4.16 -14.46
CA GLY A 320 -3.72 2.92 -15.25
C GLY A 320 -2.71 1.90 -14.70
N LEU A 321 -1.52 2.34 -14.28
CA LEU A 321 -0.47 1.46 -13.75
C LEU A 321 -0.84 0.88 -12.37
N THR A 322 -1.52 1.66 -11.53
CA THR A 322 -2.09 1.18 -10.27
C THR A 322 -3.16 0.11 -10.51
N GLY A 323 -4.04 0.31 -11.50
CA GLY A 323 -5.03 -0.69 -11.88
C GLY A 323 -4.44 -1.99 -12.43
N LEU A 324 -3.30 -1.92 -13.11
CA LEU A 324 -2.54 -3.10 -13.55
C LEU A 324 -1.93 -3.87 -12.37
N ALA A 325 -1.37 -3.16 -11.39
CA ALA A 325 -0.82 -3.77 -10.19
C ALA A 325 -1.91 -4.47 -9.34
N ASP A 326 -3.07 -3.83 -9.17
CA ASP A 326 -4.20 -4.41 -8.41
C ASP A 326 -4.72 -5.71 -9.06
N ARG A 327 -4.78 -5.76 -10.40
CA ARG A 327 -5.20 -6.98 -11.12
C ARG A 327 -4.17 -8.09 -11.02
N LEU A 328 -2.88 -7.75 -11.09
CA LEU A 328 -1.81 -8.74 -10.93
C LEU A 328 -1.77 -9.33 -9.51
N ALA A 329 -2.12 -8.56 -8.49
CA ALA A 329 -2.15 -9.04 -7.11
C ALA A 329 -3.11 -10.23 -6.90
N VAL A 330 -4.19 -10.32 -7.68
CA VAL A 330 -5.17 -11.43 -7.60
C VAL A 330 -4.55 -12.78 -8.00
N VAL A 331 -3.55 -12.77 -8.89
CA VAL A 331 -2.83 -13.96 -9.37
C VAL A 331 -1.42 -14.05 -8.80
N GLU A 332 -1.15 -13.35 -7.69
CA GLU A 332 0.18 -13.25 -7.07
C GLU A 332 1.29 -12.78 -8.05
N GLY A 333 0.89 -12.02 -9.07
CA GLY A 333 1.76 -11.50 -10.10
C GLY A 333 2.51 -10.25 -9.66
N ARG A 334 3.65 -9.98 -10.31
CA ARG A 334 4.48 -8.79 -10.11
C ARG A 334 4.61 -8.00 -11.39
N LEU A 335 4.66 -6.67 -11.23
CA LEU A 335 4.87 -5.71 -12.30
C LEU A 335 6.13 -4.89 -12.00
N SER A 336 6.96 -4.71 -13.00
CA SER A 336 8.12 -3.81 -12.97
C SER A 336 8.09 -2.95 -14.23
N LEU A 337 8.36 -1.66 -14.05
CA LEU A 337 8.36 -0.67 -15.12
C LEU A 337 9.68 0.11 -15.08
N SER A 338 10.34 0.20 -16.23
CA SER A 338 11.47 1.10 -16.45
C SER A 338 11.12 2.02 -17.61
N SER A 339 11.07 3.32 -17.37
CA SER A 339 10.71 4.31 -18.40
C SER A 339 11.46 5.62 -18.14
N PRO A 340 12.80 5.65 -18.32
CA PRO A 340 13.57 6.88 -18.20
C PRO A 340 13.03 7.97 -19.14
N ILE A 341 13.12 9.23 -18.72
CA ILE A 341 12.80 10.37 -19.57
C ILE A 341 13.78 10.37 -20.75
N GLY A 342 13.26 10.29 -21.97
CA GLY A 342 14.05 10.13 -23.20
C GLY A 342 14.04 8.70 -23.77
N GLY A 343 13.43 7.73 -23.09
CA GLY A 343 13.22 6.37 -23.59
C GLY A 343 14.36 5.38 -23.33
N PRO A 344 14.14 4.08 -23.56
CA PRO A 344 12.90 3.40 -23.96
C PRO A 344 11.93 3.16 -22.78
N THR A 345 10.73 2.63 -23.04
CA THR A 345 9.87 2.04 -21.98
C THR A 345 9.95 0.51 -22.01
N LEU A 346 10.10 -0.09 -20.83
CA LEU A 346 10.08 -1.53 -20.62
C LEU A 346 9.13 -1.86 -19.46
N LEU A 347 8.05 -2.55 -19.79
CA LEU A 347 7.14 -3.16 -18.83
C LEU A 347 7.43 -4.65 -18.73
N ARG A 348 7.71 -5.14 -17.53
CA ARG A 348 7.97 -6.56 -17.29
C ARG A 348 7.05 -7.11 -16.21
N VAL A 349 6.42 -8.23 -16.51
CA VAL A 349 5.37 -8.88 -15.72
C VAL A 349 5.79 -10.30 -15.42
N GLU A 350 5.60 -10.73 -14.17
CA GLU A 350 5.84 -12.10 -13.72
C GLU A 350 4.55 -12.64 -13.09
N ILE A 351 4.03 -13.76 -13.59
CA ILE A 351 2.81 -14.40 -13.05
C ILE A 351 3.09 -15.87 -12.76
N PRO A 352 2.94 -16.35 -11.51
CA PRO A 352 2.99 -17.78 -11.20
C PRO A 352 1.94 -18.57 -11.98
N CYS A 353 2.33 -19.72 -12.54
CA CYS A 353 1.43 -20.58 -13.33
C CYS A 353 0.81 -21.73 -12.50
N ALA A 354 1.00 -21.73 -11.17
CA ALA A 354 0.68 -22.84 -10.27
C ALA A 354 -0.65 -22.64 -9.51
#